data_AF-A0AAW6T2E4-F1
#
_entry.id   AF-A0AAW6T2E4-F1
#
_cell.length_a   1.000
_cell.length_b   1.000
_cell.length_c   1.000
_cell.angle_alpha   90.00
_cell.angle_beta   90.00
_cell.angle_gamma   90.00
#
_symmetry.space_group_name_H-M   'P 1'
#
loop_
_entity.id
_entity.type
_entity.pdbx_description
1 polymer ?
#
loop_
_entity_poly.entity_id
_entity_poly.type
_entity_poly.pdbx_seq_one_letter_code
_entity_poly.pdbx_strand_id
1 'polypeptide(L)'
;MANEIEPINTEELKTRMERAKKHYSNKKLWDKLKNVGKKAGGIVVYAVLLLYYTLQKPSVPVKTKAMIIGALGYFILPIDLIPDFITGVGYVDDLGALGAAILQVATHIDQDIKDKAKNKLSTWFGEDIDTSAIDEKLTN
;
A
#
# COMPACT_ATOMS: atom_id res chain seq x y z
N MET A 1 18.50 -14.70 -39.55
CA MET A 1 17.18 -15.23 -39.93
C MET A 1 16.17 -14.64 -38.96
N ALA A 2 15.32 -13.73 -39.41
CA ALA A 2 14.27 -13.17 -38.56
C ALA A 2 13.22 -14.25 -38.30
N ASN A 3 12.84 -14.45 -37.04
CA ASN A 3 11.66 -15.25 -36.71
C ASN A 3 10.43 -14.47 -37.22
N GLU A 4 9.87 -14.91 -38.34
CA GLU A 4 8.53 -14.46 -38.74
C GLU A 4 7.55 -14.91 -37.65
N ILE A 5 6.91 -13.93 -37.01
CA ILE A 5 5.86 -14.19 -36.02
C ILE A 5 4.69 -14.79 -36.82
N GLU A 6 4.32 -16.04 -36.51
CA GLU A 6 3.17 -16.67 -37.17
C GLU A 6 1.91 -15.81 -37.02
N PRO A 7 1.09 -15.69 -38.09
CA PRO A 7 -0.13 -14.91 -38.05
C PRO A 7 -1.08 -15.49 -37.00
N ILE A 8 -1.58 -14.61 -36.13
CA ILE A 8 -2.45 -15.02 -35.02
C ILE A 8 -3.72 -15.69 -35.57
N ASN A 9 -3.99 -16.92 -35.13
CA ASN A 9 -5.18 -17.67 -35.52
C ASN A 9 -6.45 -17.05 -34.90
N THR A 10 -7.26 -16.40 -35.75
CA THR A 10 -8.50 -15.71 -35.36
C THR A 10 -9.54 -16.64 -34.71
N GLU A 11 -9.61 -17.91 -35.10
CA GLU A 11 -10.57 -18.87 -34.52
C GLU A 11 -10.13 -19.34 -33.12
N GLU A 12 -8.82 -19.49 -32.91
CA GLU A 12 -8.27 -19.75 -31.58
C GLU A 12 -8.52 -18.56 -30.64
N LEU A 13 -8.30 -17.33 -31.11
CA LEU A 13 -8.60 -16.10 -30.37
C LEU A 13 -10.07 -16.03 -29.95
N LYS A 14 -11.01 -16.26 -30.88
CA LYS A 14 -12.44 -16.30 -30.57
C LYS A 14 -12.75 -17.35 -29.51
N THR A 15 -12.20 -18.55 -29.63
CA THR A 15 -12.39 -19.63 -28.65
C THR A 15 -11.83 -19.27 -27.27
N ARG A 16 -10.73 -18.54 -27.20
CA ARG A 16 -10.15 -18.03 -25.94
C ARG A 16 -10.99 -16.90 -25.35
N MET A 17 -11.47 -15.98 -26.18
CA MET A 17 -12.36 -14.88 -25.77
C MET A 17 -13.70 -15.40 -25.22
N GLU A 18 -14.31 -16.40 -25.86
CA GLU A 18 -15.56 -17.00 -25.37
C GLU A 18 -15.36 -17.72 -24.02
N ARG A 19 -14.22 -18.39 -23.81
CA ARG A 19 -13.84 -18.95 -22.50
C ARG A 19 -13.61 -17.86 -21.45
N ALA A 20 -13.00 -16.73 -21.81
CA ALA A 20 -12.78 -15.60 -20.92
C ALA A 20 -14.09 -14.87 -20.55
N LYS A 21 -15.01 -14.71 -21.50
CA LYS A 21 -16.35 -14.12 -21.29
C LYS A 21 -17.17 -14.88 -20.24
N LYS A 22 -16.99 -16.19 -20.09
CA LYS A 22 -17.67 -16.98 -19.03
C LYS A 22 -17.27 -16.52 -17.61
N HIS A 23 -16.06 -15.99 -17.45
CA HIS A 23 -15.52 -15.59 -16.15
C HIS A 23 -15.54 -14.07 -15.95
N TYR A 24 -15.46 -13.31 -17.03
CA TYR A 24 -15.49 -11.84 -17.04
C TYR A 24 -16.92 -11.30 -17.01
N SER A 25 -17.17 -10.33 -16.13
CA SER A 25 -18.34 -9.44 -16.22
C SER A 25 -17.97 -8.08 -15.66
N ASN A 26 -18.58 -7.02 -16.17
CA ASN A 26 -18.37 -5.67 -15.65
C ASN A 26 -18.61 -5.61 -14.13
N LYS A 27 -19.66 -6.27 -13.63
CA LYS A 27 -19.94 -6.34 -12.19
C LYS A 27 -18.77 -6.95 -11.40
N LYS A 28 -18.28 -8.13 -11.81
CA LYS A 28 -17.14 -8.79 -11.14
C LYS A 28 -15.87 -7.93 -11.17
N LEU A 29 -15.62 -7.21 -12.27
CA LEU A 29 -14.48 -6.30 -12.38
C LEU A 29 -14.59 -5.15 -11.38
N TRP A 30 -15.72 -4.44 -11.36
CA TRP A 30 -15.95 -3.32 -10.43
C TRP A 30 -15.92 -3.77 -8.97
N ASP A 31 -16.53 -4.92 -8.66
CA ASP A 31 -16.47 -5.54 -7.32
C ASP A 31 -15.02 -5.84 -6.92
N LYS A 32 -14.22 -6.40 -7.85
CA LYS A 32 -12.80 -6.69 -7.63
C LYS A 32 -12.00 -5.41 -7.41
N LEU A 33 -12.20 -4.37 -8.23
CA LEU A 33 -11.50 -3.08 -8.11
C LEU A 33 -11.81 -2.41 -6.77
N LYS A 34 -13.08 -2.36 -6.37
CA LYS A 34 -13.48 -1.80 -5.07
C LYS A 34 -12.81 -2.54 -3.91
N ASN A 35 -12.82 -3.88 -3.96
CA ASN A 35 -12.22 -4.69 -2.91
C ASN A 35 -10.69 -4.56 -2.86
N VAL A 36 -10.02 -4.53 -4.01
CA VAL A 36 -8.56 -4.34 -4.08
C VAL A 36 -8.19 -2.94 -3.60
N GLY A 37 -8.90 -1.90 -4.03
CA GLY A 37 -8.67 -0.52 -3.60
C GLY A 37 -8.90 -0.34 -2.09
N LYS A 38 -9.99 -0.91 -1.57
CA LYS A 38 -10.27 -0.93 -0.12
C LYS A 38 -9.13 -1.59 0.67
N LYS A 39 -8.67 -2.77 0.23
CA LYS A 39 -7.57 -3.50 0.89
C LYS A 39 -6.25 -2.74 0.81
N ALA A 40 -5.86 -2.31 -0.38
CA ALA A 40 -4.62 -1.55 -0.58
C ALA A 40 -4.63 -0.25 0.23
N GLY A 41 -5.72 0.52 0.17
CA GLY A 41 -5.90 1.73 0.97
C GLY A 41 -5.84 1.45 2.48
N GLY A 42 -6.49 0.38 2.94
CA GLY A 42 -6.43 -0.04 4.34
C GLY A 42 -5.01 -0.35 4.84
N ILE A 43 -4.19 -1.01 4.02
CA ILE A 43 -2.78 -1.29 4.34
C ILE A 43 -1.98 0.02 4.48
N VAL A 44 -2.13 0.94 3.53
CA VAL A 44 -1.43 2.23 3.55
C VAL A 44 -1.85 3.05 4.77
N VAL A 45 -3.14 3.08 5.06
CA VAL A 45 -3.68 3.77 6.23
C VAL A 45 -3.18 3.14 7.53
N TYR A 46 -3.11 1.80 7.62
CA TYR A 46 -2.54 1.13 8.79
C TYR A 46 -1.09 1.54 9.04
N ALA A 47 -0.27 1.54 7.99
CA ALA A 47 1.12 2.00 8.02
C ALA A 47 1.24 3.44 8.57
N VAL A 48 0.42 4.35 8.04
CA VAL A 48 0.37 5.76 8.49
C VAL A 48 -0.07 5.88 9.95
N LEU A 49 -1.06 5.09 10.38
CA LEU A 49 -1.55 5.08 11.76
C LEU A 49 -0.49 4.58 12.74
N LEU A 50 0.28 3.54 12.39
CA LEU A 50 1.40 3.07 13.21
C LEU A 50 2.43 4.19 13.44
N LEU A 51 2.82 4.90 12.38
CA LEU A 51 3.74 6.04 12.49
C LEU A 51 3.14 7.17 13.34
N TYR A 52 1.87 7.51 13.12
CA TYR A 52 1.16 8.57 13.85
C TYR A 52 1.06 8.29 15.35
N TYR A 53 0.73 7.07 15.76
CA TYR A 53 0.65 6.71 17.19
C TYR A 53 2.02 6.56 17.82
N THR A 54 3.03 6.08 17.07
CA THR A 54 4.43 6.05 17.53
C THR A 54 4.93 7.46 17.81
N LEU A 55 4.64 8.44 16.94
CA LEU A 55 5.05 9.84 17.10
C LEU A 55 4.57 10.46 18.43
N GLN A 56 3.38 10.05 18.90
CA GLN A 56 2.77 10.58 20.13
C GLN A 56 3.41 10.02 21.40
N LYS A 57 4.13 8.89 21.32
CA LYS A 57 4.69 8.23 22.49
C LYS A 57 5.81 9.11 23.10
N PRO A 58 5.74 9.47 24.40
CA PRO A 58 6.76 10.32 25.02
C PRO A 58 8.16 9.70 25.02
N SER A 59 8.25 8.37 25.12
CA SER A 59 9.51 7.63 25.18
C SER A 59 10.28 7.58 23.85
N VAL A 60 9.69 8.02 22.74
CA VAL A 60 10.33 7.99 21.42
C VAL A 60 11.32 9.15 21.30
N PRO A 61 12.60 8.89 20.96
CA PRO A 61 13.61 9.94 20.83
C PRO A 61 13.23 11.01 19.78
N VAL A 62 13.65 12.25 20.01
CA VAL A 62 13.36 13.39 19.13
C VAL A 62 13.81 13.14 17.69
N LYS A 63 14.99 12.52 17.49
CA LYS A 63 15.50 12.16 16.17
C LYS A 63 14.54 11.21 15.43
N THR A 64 14.01 10.19 16.12
CA THR A 64 13.03 9.25 15.58
C THR A 64 11.72 9.96 15.25
N LYS A 65 11.24 10.87 16.13
CA LYS A 65 10.06 11.69 15.85
C LYS A 65 10.24 12.57 14.61
N ALA A 66 11.40 13.17 14.42
CA ALA A 66 11.71 13.97 13.23
C ALA A 66 11.65 13.13 11.94
N MET A 67 12.16 11.89 11.96
CA MET A 67 12.04 10.98 10.81
C MET A 67 10.58 10.64 10.51
N ILE A 68 9.78 10.33 11.55
CA ILE A 68 8.35 10.05 11.39
C ILE A 68 7.62 11.25 10.80
N ILE A 69 7.90 12.46 11.31
CA ILE A 69 7.33 13.70 10.79
C ILE A 69 7.73 13.91 9.32
N GLY A 70 8.98 13.62 8.94
CA GLY A 70 9.43 13.67 7.55
C GLY A 70 8.63 12.73 6.65
N ALA A 71 8.48 11.45 7.05
CA ALA A 71 7.72 10.46 6.29
C ALA A 71 6.23 10.80 6.18
N LEU A 72 5.60 11.22 7.28
CA LEU A 72 4.19 11.65 7.29
C LEU A 72 3.98 12.95 6.53
N GLY A 73 4.91 13.89 6.64
CA GLY A 73 4.89 15.14 5.89
C GLY A 73 4.95 14.88 4.40
N TYR A 74 5.87 14.01 3.96
CA TYR A 74 5.95 13.58 2.57
C TYR A 74 4.65 12.91 2.08
N PHE A 75 4.03 12.07 2.90
CA PHE A 75 2.74 11.43 2.58
C PHE A 75 1.56 12.41 2.45
N ILE A 76 1.54 13.50 3.24
CA ILE A 76 0.43 14.48 3.25
C ILE A 76 0.58 15.52 2.15
N LEU A 77 1.81 15.93 1.85
CA LEU A 77 2.05 16.99 0.88
C LEU A 77 1.61 16.53 -0.51
N PRO A 78 0.88 17.37 -1.27
CA PRO A 78 0.67 17.09 -2.68
C PRO A 78 2.05 16.98 -3.35
N ILE A 79 2.18 16.02 -4.26
CA ILE A 79 3.41 15.66 -5.02
C ILE A 79 4.21 16.88 -5.55
N ASP A 80 3.60 18.06 -5.65
CA ASP A 80 4.17 19.32 -6.16
C ASP A 80 5.10 20.12 -5.21
N LEU A 81 5.67 19.55 -4.15
CA LEU A 81 6.77 20.19 -3.37
C LEU A 81 8.15 19.56 -3.57
N ILE A 82 8.26 18.56 -4.46
CA ILE A 82 9.53 18.21 -5.11
C ILE A 82 9.36 18.18 -6.65
N PRO A 83 9.03 19.29 -7.33
CA PRO A 83 8.92 19.29 -8.79
C PRO A 83 10.22 19.05 -9.56
N ASP A 84 11.41 19.00 -8.92
CA ASP A 84 12.69 19.09 -9.65
C ASP A 84 13.76 18.01 -9.38
N PHE A 85 13.49 16.89 -8.68
CA PHE A 85 14.57 15.90 -8.41
C PHE A 85 14.43 14.47 -8.98
N ILE A 86 13.24 14.00 -9.36
CA ILE A 86 13.10 12.60 -9.80
C ILE A 86 12.23 12.48 -11.05
N THR A 87 12.89 12.60 -12.19
CA THR A 87 12.42 12.10 -13.48
C THR A 87 12.14 10.59 -13.40
N GLY A 88 10.88 10.22 -13.16
CA GLY A 88 10.32 8.90 -13.45
C GLY A 88 9.98 8.02 -12.23
N VAL A 89 8.69 7.67 -12.13
CA VAL A 89 8.05 6.65 -11.24
C VAL A 89 7.61 7.14 -9.84
N GLY A 90 6.69 8.11 -9.79
CA GLY A 90 6.19 8.74 -8.54
C GLY A 90 5.05 8.03 -7.80
N TYR A 91 5.10 6.71 -7.61
CA TYR A 91 4.16 5.99 -6.70
C TYR A 91 4.82 4.86 -5.91
N VAL A 92 5.88 4.26 -6.47
CA VAL A 92 6.66 3.22 -5.78
C VAL A 92 7.52 3.83 -4.66
N ASP A 93 7.98 5.08 -4.85
CA ASP A 93 8.84 5.78 -3.89
C ASP A 93 8.10 6.09 -2.57
N ASP A 94 6.85 6.56 -2.60
CA ASP A 94 6.08 6.92 -1.39
C ASP A 94 5.78 5.71 -0.49
N LEU A 95 5.37 4.58 -1.09
CA LEU A 95 5.13 3.34 -0.36
C LEU A 95 6.43 2.73 0.15
N GLY A 96 7.52 2.88 -0.61
CA GLY A 96 8.87 2.54 -0.18
C GLY A 96 9.30 3.36 1.04
N ALA A 97 9.08 4.67 1.02
CA ALA A 97 9.43 5.59 2.09
C ALA A 97 8.64 5.32 3.38
N LEU A 98 7.32 5.09 3.28
CA LEU A 98 6.49 4.67 4.41
C LEU A 98 6.95 3.33 4.98
N GLY A 99 7.23 2.34 4.12
CA GLY A 99 7.74 1.04 4.54
C GLY A 99 9.09 1.15 5.25
N ALA A 100 10.02 1.94 4.70
CA ALA A 100 11.33 2.18 5.29
C ALA A 100 11.24 2.93 6.62
N ALA A 101 10.33 3.89 6.75
CA ALA A 101 10.08 4.60 8.00
C ALA A 101 9.56 3.64 9.08
N ILE A 102 8.61 2.76 8.74
CA ILE A 102 8.08 1.74 9.66
C ILE A 102 9.20 0.82 10.17
N LEU A 103 10.05 0.31 9.27
CA LEU A 103 11.16 -0.56 9.68
C LEU A 103 12.15 0.16 10.58
N GLN A 104 12.48 1.43 10.30
CA GLN A 104 13.39 2.22 11.12
C GLN A 104 12.85 2.50 12.52
N VAL A 105 11.52 2.57 12.69
CA VAL A 105 10.88 2.83 13.99
C VAL A 105 10.26 1.58 14.62
N ALA A 106 10.46 0.39 14.03
CA ALA A 106 9.83 -0.86 14.44
C ALA A 106 10.00 -1.16 15.93
N THR A 107 11.20 -0.90 16.47
CA THR A 107 11.53 -1.11 17.90
C THR A 107 10.72 -0.23 18.86
N HIS A 108 10.05 0.81 18.36
CA HIS A 108 9.18 1.69 19.15
C HIS A 108 7.69 1.36 19.00
N ILE A 109 7.33 0.50 18.05
CA ILE A 109 5.97 0.05 17.78
C ILE A 109 5.66 -1.15 18.69
N ASP A 110 4.97 -0.89 19.78
CA ASP A 110 4.50 -1.92 20.70
C ASP A 110 3.05 -2.35 20.40
N GLN A 111 2.54 -3.27 21.21
CA GLN A 111 1.18 -3.79 21.05
C GLN A 111 0.11 -2.71 21.23
N ASP A 112 0.30 -1.75 22.15
CA ASP A 112 -0.63 -0.63 22.35
C ASP A 112 -0.75 0.24 21.09
N ILE A 113 0.37 0.51 20.41
CA ILE A 113 0.36 1.23 19.12
C ILE A 113 -0.37 0.42 18.03
N LYS A 114 -0.08 -0.89 17.93
CA LYS A 114 -0.77 -1.77 16.96
C LYS A 114 -2.27 -1.78 17.20
N ASP A 115 -2.69 -1.90 18.45
CA ASP A 115 -4.11 -1.95 18.83
C ASP A 115 -4.82 -0.62 18.53
N LYS A 116 -4.20 0.52 18.86
CA LYS A 116 -4.73 1.85 18.49
C LYS A 116 -4.88 2.01 16.98
N ALA A 117 -3.89 1.58 16.22
CA ALA A 117 -3.92 1.63 14.76
C ALA A 117 -5.01 0.72 14.18
N LYS A 118 -5.14 -0.53 14.64
CA LYS A 118 -6.17 -1.49 14.21
C LYS A 118 -7.58 -1.01 14.55
N ASN A 119 -7.77 -0.50 15.77
CA ASN A 119 -9.06 0.05 16.21
C ASN A 119 -9.47 1.24 15.36
N LYS A 120 -8.53 2.15 15.02
CA LYS A 120 -8.86 3.28 14.14
C LYS A 120 -9.13 2.81 12.70
N LEU A 121 -8.33 1.88 12.19
CA LEU A 121 -8.49 1.31 10.86
C LEU A 121 -9.86 0.65 10.68
N SER A 122 -10.31 -0.13 11.66
CA SER A 122 -11.60 -0.84 11.59
C SER A 122 -12.80 0.13 11.55
N THR A 123 -12.70 1.30 12.17
CA THR A 123 -13.76 2.34 12.05
C THR A 123 -13.91 2.91 10.65
N TRP A 124 -12.87 2.84 9.82
CA TRP A 124 -12.86 3.42 8.47
C TRP A 124 -13.03 2.36 7.37
N PHE A 125 -12.41 1.20 7.54
CA PHE A 125 -12.35 0.15 6.54
C PHE A 125 -13.08 -1.14 6.96
N GLY A 126 -13.57 -1.26 8.19
CA GLY A 126 -14.10 -2.52 8.72
C GLY A 126 -12.99 -3.51 9.12
N GLU A 127 -13.39 -4.70 9.56
CA GLU A 127 -12.49 -5.71 10.13
C GLU A 127 -11.83 -6.62 9.07
N ASP A 128 -12.12 -6.41 7.79
CA ASP A 128 -11.69 -7.25 6.67
C ASP A 128 -10.30 -6.88 6.10
N ILE A 129 -9.61 -5.92 6.72
CA ILE A 129 -8.24 -5.54 6.33
C ILE A 129 -7.24 -6.43 7.07
N ASP A 130 -6.55 -7.27 6.32
CA ASP A 130 -5.48 -8.12 6.83
C ASP A 130 -4.19 -7.32 7.04
N THR A 131 -3.81 -7.06 8.30
CA THR A 131 -2.59 -6.32 8.65
C THR A 131 -1.37 -7.21 8.88
N SER A 132 -1.51 -8.53 8.78
CA SER A 132 -0.51 -9.52 9.22
C SER A 132 0.83 -9.33 8.51
N ALA A 133 0.80 -8.99 7.21
CA ALA A 133 2.01 -8.74 6.43
C ALA A 133 2.89 -7.60 6.96
N ILE A 134 2.29 -6.57 7.59
CA ILE A 134 3.04 -5.50 8.27
C ILE A 134 3.44 -5.96 9.67
N ASP A 135 2.54 -6.60 10.39
CA ASP A 135 2.79 -7.04 11.77
C ASP A 135 3.96 -8.05 11.87
N GLU A 136 4.06 -9.00 10.93
CA GLU A 136 5.16 -9.97 10.84
C GLU A 136 6.51 -9.28 10.63
N LYS A 137 6.56 -8.22 9.82
CA LYS A 137 7.79 -7.44 9.58
C LYS A 137 8.24 -6.65 10.80
N LEU A 138 7.35 -6.42 11.77
CA LEU A 138 7.64 -5.71 13.02
C LEU A 138 8.09 -6.64 14.16
N THR A 139 8.06 -7.95 13.96
CA THR A 139 8.41 -8.96 14.99
C THR A 139 9.79 -9.59 14.76
N ASN A 140 10.45 -9.28 13.64
CA ASN A 140 11.83 -9.66 13.33
C ASN A 140 12.81 -8.53 13.68
#